data_AF-A0A9P9KZQ9-F1
#
_entry.id   AF-A0A9P9KZQ9-F1
#
_cell.length_a   1.000
_cell.length_b   1.000
_cell.length_c   1.000
_cell.angle_alpha   90.00
_cell.angle_beta   90.00
_cell.angle_gamma   90.00
#
_symmetry.space_group_name_H-M   'P 1'
#
loop_
_entity.id
_entity.type
_entity.pdbx_description
1 polymer ?
#
loop_
_entity_poly.entity_id
_entity_poly.type
_entity_poly.pdbx_seq_one_letter_code
_entity_poly.pdbx_strand_id
1 'polypeptide(L)'
;MRSILCLAVASLAAATTVPLPWTALNTHGLTWTRCSFQLPPNIECATMEVPLDYTDPLSSQTVLMDIVRYAALRPPVRGSIIINFGRLGAMNIVKMMKGYRRLAMVTDRHWDLVTWNVRGTGRSIPFDCSNPKVPGSAPPRRGRNNAHLNKTWAQEWEEGSKLADDCHLHFPVYGTMLGTAFQARDLMQLVDALQEDGMLRYWGFSAGSILGATAAAMFPDRVDKVLLDGVRNVHEYYHSFGDPNLLDNLDNTFHAFLKGCVASPHNCALARAYRTVDNIKFLIRELYKELDVTQKEINGVIFDSHRFQAYLHRSLYYPKNYTTLATTLDRLVTGDMEALKDVELATREWLRRSDITFGVRCGDNTKRTGTLLDFEPIMDELRGKTEWFPRLPENIMEATCVQWPFQARELYDGDFNVTTRNPVLMIGNEWDPVTPWQGAQNLSESFTNSAALKYKAFGHTSVAQNSDCVWNVINKYFTTGEIPSPGTICEPNEPIFSNMTDLGRVFGLDAKAGIDKLWKVRETLGYCDFY
;
A
#
# COMPACT_ATOMS: atom_id res chain seq x y z
N MET A 1 -58.91 0.56 -32.46
CA MET A 1 -57.58 0.60 -31.81
C MET A 1 -57.80 0.97 -30.34
N ARG A 2 -57.62 0.01 -29.43
CA ARG A 2 -57.72 0.21 -27.97
C ARG A 2 -56.29 0.41 -27.47
N SER A 3 -55.98 1.61 -26.97
CA SER A 3 -54.70 1.87 -26.30
C SER A 3 -54.89 1.70 -24.80
N ILE A 4 -54.20 0.72 -24.24
CA ILE A 4 -54.10 0.44 -22.80
C ILE A 4 -52.98 1.32 -22.24
N LEU A 5 -53.32 2.18 -21.28
CA LEU A 5 -52.37 3.01 -20.55
C LEU A 5 -51.79 2.16 -19.40
N CYS A 6 -50.54 1.71 -19.52
CA CYS A 6 -49.81 1.07 -18.42
C CYS A 6 -49.27 2.15 -17.49
N LEU A 7 -49.86 2.27 -16.29
CA LEU A 7 -49.29 3.00 -15.16
C LEU A 7 -48.14 2.17 -14.57
N ALA A 8 -46.90 2.60 -14.79
CA ALA A 8 -45.74 2.08 -14.08
C ALA A 8 -45.72 2.66 -12.66
N VAL A 9 -46.02 1.83 -11.66
CA VAL A 9 -45.78 2.15 -10.26
C VAL A 9 -44.29 1.97 -9.99
N ALA A 10 -43.55 3.08 -9.93
CA ALA A 10 -42.18 3.08 -9.46
C ALA A 10 -42.19 2.98 -7.93
N SER A 11 -41.99 1.78 -7.39
CA SER A 11 -41.70 1.58 -5.97
C SER A 11 -40.28 2.05 -5.68
N LEU A 12 -40.13 3.26 -5.15
CA LEU A 12 -38.92 3.67 -4.43
C LEU A 12 -38.83 2.86 -3.13
N ALA A 13 -38.15 1.72 -3.17
CA ALA A 13 -37.61 1.12 -1.96
C ALA A 13 -36.31 1.83 -1.63
N ALA A 14 -36.37 2.81 -0.72
CA ALA A 14 -35.18 3.31 -0.04
C ALA A 14 -34.64 2.16 0.82
N ALA A 15 -33.57 1.51 0.35
CA ALA A 15 -32.83 0.55 1.17
C ALA A 15 -32.15 1.34 2.29
N THR A 16 -32.78 1.35 3.46
CA THR A 16 -32.12 1.77 4.70
C THR A 16 -31.21 0.62 5.11
N THR A 17 -29.91 0.76 4.88
CA THR A 17 -28.90 -0.21 5.33
C THR A 17 -28.84 -0.15 6.86
N VAL A 18 -29.51 -1.09 7.54
CA VAL A 18 -29.33 -1.28 8.98
C VAL A 18 -27.88 -1.75 9.20
N PRO A 19 -27.08 -1.07 10.04
CA PRO A 19 -25.71 -1.49 10.32
C PRO A 19 -25.70 -2.94 10.84
N LEU A 20 -24.88 -3.80 10.26
CA LEU A 20 -24.73 -5.18 10.73
C LEU A 20 -24.23 -5.17 12.19
N PRO A 21 -24.93 -5.87 13.11
CA PRO A 21 -24.56 -5.88 14.53
C PRO A 21 -23.14 -6.45 14.73
N TRP A 22 -22.32 -5.78 15.55
CA TRP A 22 -21.00 -6.27 15.94
C TRP A 22 -21.13 -7.41 16.96
N THR A 23 -20.53 -8.57 16.67
CA THR A 23 -20.38 -9.68 17.62
C THR A 23 -18.89 -10.02 17.76
N ALA A 24 -18.36 -9.88 18.98
CA ALA A 24 -17.01 -10.33 19.29
C ALA A 24 -17.00 -11.86 19.39
N LEU A 25 -16.21 -12.55 18.57
CA LEU A 25 -16.11 -14.00 18.56
C LEU A 25 -14.87 -14.52 19.30
N ASN A 26 -13.77 -13.76 19.32
CA ASN A 26 -12.60 -14.09 20.14
C ASN A 26 -12.67 -13.44 21.51
N THR A 27 -13.31 -14.14 22.45
CA THR A 27 -13.27 -13.80 23.89
C THR A 27 -12.12 -14.50 24.63
N HIS A 28 -11.46 -15.49 24.01
CA HIS A 28 -10.46 -16.35 24.65
C HIS A 28 -9.03 -15.80 24.65
N GLY A 29 -8.78 -14.63 24.04
CA GLY A 29 -7.47 -13.98 24.02
C GLY A 29 -6.44 -14.67 23.11
N LEU A 30 -5.33 -13.98 22.83
CA LEU A 30 -4.24 -14.52 22.02
C LEU A 30 -3.24 -15.33 22.87
N THR A 31 -2.96 -16.56 22.44
CA THR A 31 -1.86 -17.36 23.00
C THR A 31 -0.57 -17.06 22.25
N TRP A 32 0.29 -16.24 22.85
CA TRP A 32 1.60 -15.89 22.29
C TRP A 32 2.60 -17.04 22.46
N THR A 33 3.29 -17.36 21.38
CA THR A 33 4.32 -18.40 21.34
C THR A 33 5.58 -17.87 20.68
N ARG A 34 6.70 -18.58 20.85
CA ARG A 34 7.87 -18.31 20.00
C ARG A 34 7.49 -18.57 18.55
N CYS A 35 7.82 -17.63 17.68
CA CYS A 35 7.70 -17.85 16.25
C CYS A 35 8.49 -19.10 15.83
N SER A 36 7.97 -19.84 14.85
CA SER A 36 8.59 -21.06 14.32
C SER A 36 9.92 -20.81 13.59
N PHE A 37 10.37 -19.56 13.52
CA PHE A 37 11.58 -19.10 12.86
C PHE A 37 12.48 -18.38 13.85
N GLN A 38 13.79 -18.39 13.62
CA GLN A 38 14.77 -17.77 14.51
C GLN A 38 14.70 -16.23 14.42
N LEU A 39 13.80 -15.65 15.23
CA LEU A 39 13.64 -14.21 15.39
C LEU A 39 14.24 -13.76 16.74
N PRO A 40 14.54 -12.46 16.91
CA PRO A 40 14.85 -11.88 18.21
C PRO A 40 13.85 -12.34 19.29
N PRO A 41 14.30 -12.54 20.55
CA PRO A 41 13.49 -13.14 21.61
C PRO A 41 12.23 -12.33 21.96
N ASN A 42 12.19 -11.04 21.63
CA ASN A 42 11.06 -10.15 21.91
C ASN A 42 10.01 -10.19 20.79
N ILE A 43 10.14 -11.09 19.81
CA ILE A 43 9.17 -11.28 18.74
C ILE A 43 8.43 -12.59 18.98
N GLU A 44 7.11 -12.47 19.09
CA GLU A 44 6.19 -13.56 19.40
C GLU A 44 5.15 -13.68 18.29
N CYS A 45 4.63 -14.89 18.12
CA CYS A 45 3.65 -15.23 17.12
C CYS A 45 2.40 -15.80 17.78
N ALA A 46 1.24 -15.46 17.22
CA ALA A 46 -0.05 -16.03 17.58
C ALA A 46 -0.87 -16.29 16.31
N THR A 47 -1.94 -17.05 16.46
CA THR A 47 -2.94 -17.24 15.42
C THR A 47 -4.32 -16.97 15.97
N MET A 48 -5.22 -16.48 15.13
CA MET A 48 -6.59 -16.16 15.50
C MET A 48 -7.55 -16.57 14.39
N GLU A 49 -8.69 -17.15 14.74
CA GLU A 49 -9.77 -17.41 13.78
C GLU A 49 -10.78 -16.28 13.78
N VAL A 50 -11.23 -15.87 12.60
CA VAL A 50 -12.29 -14.86 12.43
C VAL A 50 -13.35 -15.39 11.47
N PRO A 51 -14.61 -14.90 11.53
CA PRO A 51 -15.63 -15.27 10.55
C PRO A 51 -15.14 -15.16 9.12
N LEU A 52 -15.47 -16.18 8.34
CA LEU A 52 -15.35 -16.10 6.90
C LEU A 52 -16.32 -15.03 6.35
N ASP A 53 -17.58 -15.08 6.78
CA ASP A 53 -18.66 -14.18 6.36
C ASP A 53 -19.29 -13.51 7.59
N TYR A 54 -19.14 -12.20 7.71
CA TYR A 54 -19.76 -11.41 8.79
C TYR A 54 -21.24 -11.08 8.53
N THR A 55 -21.73 -11.31 7.31
CA THR A 55 -23.11 -11.07 6.91
C THR A 55 -24.02 -12.27 7.16
N ASP A 56 -23.42 -13.45 7.38
CA ASP A 56 -24.13 -14.68 7.74
C ASP A 56 -23.86 -15.04 9.22
N PRO A 57 -24.70 -14.59 10.17
CA PRO A 57 -24.50 -14.87 11.59
C PRO A 57 -24.72 -16.35 11.96
N LEU A 58 -25.25 -17.17 11.04
CA LEU A 58 -25.47 -18.60 11.27
C LEU A 58 -24.28 -19.44 10.79
N SER A 59 -23.36 -18.86 10.02
CA SER A 59 -22.16 -19.55 9.54
C SER A 59 -21.16 -19.78 10.66
N SER A 60 -20.65 -21.00 10.77
CA SER A 60 -19.54 -21.36 11.65
C SER A 60 -18.18 -21.40 10.94
N GLN A 61 -18.13 -21.00 9.67
CA GLN A 61 -16.89 -21.03 8.89
C GLN A 61 -15.97 -19.87 9.31
N THR A 62 -14.69 -20.18 9.50
CA THR A 62 -13.67 -19.23 9.90
C THR A 62 -12.51 -19.18 8.92
N VAL A 63 -11.73 -18.11 9.00
CA VAL A 63 -10.42 -17.98 8.36
C VAL A 63 -9.35 -17.71 9.41
N LEU A 64 -8.19 -18.32 9.22
CA LEU A 64 -7.06 -18.20 10.15
C LEU A 64 -6.20 -16.98 9.82
N MET A 65 -5.94 -16.15 10.83
CA MET A 65 -5.03 -15.00 10.72
C MET A 65 -3.73 -15.27 11.49
N ASP A 66 -2.62 -14.99 10.81
CA ASP A 66 -1.28 -15.01 11.40
C ASP A 66 -0.98 -13.64 12.00
N ILE A 67 -0.58 -13.63 13.28
CA ILE A 67 -0.31 -12.42 14.05
C ILE A 67 1.12 -12.46 14.58
N VAL A 68 1.81 -11.32 14.50
CA VAL A 68 3.15 -11.14 15.07
C VAL A 68 3.15 -9.93 15.99
N ARG A 69 3.79 -10.09 17.14
CA ARG A 69 4.03 -9.03 18.11
C ARG A 69 5.51 -8.82 18.33
N TYR A 70 5.95 -7.56 18.28
CA TYR A 70 7.20 -7.13 18.88
C TYR A 70 6.89 -6.55 20.25
N ALA A 71 7.23 -7.28 21.31
CA ALA A 71 6.93 -6.91 22.68
C ALA A 71 7.64 -5.61 23.08
N ALA A 72 6.95 -4.79 23.88
CA ALA A 72 7.47 -3.55 24.43
C ALA A 72 8.82 -3.77 25.13
N LEU A 73 9.74 -2.83 24.95
CA LEU A 73 11.08 -2.91 25.55
C LEU A 73 11.15 -2.26 26.93
N ARG A 74 10.10 -1.53 27.33
CA ARG A 74 10.08 -0.78 28.58
C ARG A 74 8.75 -0.96 29.33
N PRO A 75 8.79 -1.29 30.63
CA PRO A 75 7.63 -1.20 31.50
C PRO A 75 7.41 0.26 31.99
N PRO A 76 6.17 0.65 32.36
CA PRO A 76 4.94 -0.12 32.18
C PRO A 76 4.55 -0.20 30.69
N VAL A 77 3.97 -1.33 30.29
CA VAL A 77 3.43 -1.53 28.93
C VAL A 77 2.11 -0.75 28.82
N ARG A 78 1.96 0.05 27.76
CA ARG A 78 0.80 0.94 27.54
C ARG A 78 -0.34 0.31 26.72
N GLY A 79 -0.12 -0.90 26.22
CA GLY A 79 -1.01 -1.62 25.31
C GLY A 79 -0.33 -1.88 23.96
N SER A 80 -1.13 -2.13 22.94
CA SER A 80 -0.67 -2.55 21.62
C SER A 80 -0.98 -1.50 20.55
N ILE A 81 -0.02 -1.21 19.69
CA ILE A 81 -0.24 -0.48 18.44
C ILE A 81 -0.29 -1.50 17.30
N ILE A 82 -1.44 -1.58 16.62
CA ILE A 82 -1.64 -2.44 15.47
C ILE A 82 -1.14 -1.74 14.21
N ILE A 83 -0.23 -2.35 13.46
CA ILE A 83 0.43 -1.74 12.31
C ILE A 83 0.10 -2.48 11.03
N ASN A 84 -0.36 -1.73 10.03
CA ASN A 84 -0.53 -2.20 8.66
C ASN A 84 0.36 -1.38 7.74
N PHE A 85 1.19 -2.06 6.95
CA PHE A 85 2.19 -1.41 6.12
C PHE A 85 1.70 -1.12 4.69
N GLY A 86 0.40 -1.21 4.45
CA GLY A 86 -0.19 -1.11 3.12
C GLY A 86 0.38 -2.12 2.13
N ARG A 87 0.41 -1.78 0.84
CA ARG A 87 0.56 -2.70 -0.31
C ARG A 87 -0.23 -3.99 -0.08
N LEU A 88 -1.48 -3.98 -0.51
CA LEU A 88 -2.35 -5.16 -0.51
C LEU A 88 -1.58 -6.36 -1.10
N GLY A 89 -1.63 -7.50 -0.43
CA GLY A 89 -0.88 -8.69 -0.82
C GLY A 89 0.60 -8.75 -0.43
N ALA A 90 1.17 -7.69 0.14
CA ALA A 90 2.43 -7.80 0.87
C ALA A 90 2.19 -8.42 2.25
N MET A 91 3.05 -9.35 2.67
CA MET A 91 2.99 -9.88 4.03
C MET A 91 3.43 -8.79 5.01
N ASN A 92 2.49 -8.22 5.78
CA ASN A 92 2.77 -7.19 6.79
C ASN A 92 3.84 -7.64 7.77
N ILE A 93 3.85 -8.93 8.13
CA ILE A 93 4.84 -9.56 9.00
C ILE A 93 6.27 -9.36 8.46
N VAL A 94 6.50 -9.54 7.16
CA VAL A 94 7.83 -9.37 6.56
C VAL A 94 8.28 -7.91 6.65
N LYS A 95 7.35 -6.96 6.43
CA LYS A 95 7.65 -5.53 6.55
C LYS A 95 7.92 -5.12 8.00
N MET A 96 7.18 -5.68 8.96
CA MET A 96 7.45 -5.51 10.39
C MET A 96 8.87 -5.93 10.74
N MET A 97 9.36 -7.06 10.22
CA MET A 97 10.74 -7.52 10.46
C MET A 97 11.83 -6.59 9.92
N LYS A 98 11.52 -5.75 8.93
CA LYS A 98 12.43 -4.72 8.42
C LYS A 98 12.36 -3.41 9.24
N GLY A 99 11.23 -3.11 9.88
CA GLY A 99 10.94 -1.80 10.48
C GLY A 99 10.80 -1.73 12.00
N TYR A 100 10.61 -2.85 12.70
CA TYR A 100 10.16 -2.89 14.10
C TYR A 100 11.01 -2.04 15.07
N ARG A 101 12.33 -1.97 14.88
CA ARG A 101 13.22 -1.16 15.75
C ARG A 101 12.93 0.33 15.63
N ARG A 102 12.76 0.83 14.41
CA ARG A 102 12.48 2.25 14.15
C ARG A 102 11.11 2.60 14.71
N LEU A 103 10.11 1.77 14.44
CA LEU A 103 8.76 1.94 14.95
C LEU A 103 8.73 1.98 16.48
N ALA A 104 9.42 1.06 17.15
CA ALA A 104 9.47 1.04 18.60
C ALA A 104 10.17 2.28 19.19
N MET A 105 11.22 2.79 18.53
CA MET A 105 11.90 4.01 18.97
C MET A 105 10.98 5.24 18.89
N VAL A 106 10.25 5.39 17.79
CA VAL A 106 9.38 6.56 17.58
C VAL A 106 8.13 6.52 18.45
N THR A 107 7.71 5.32 18.89
CA THR A 107 6.61 5.13 19.85
C THR A 107 7.07 4.99 21.30
N ASP A 108 8.28 5.45 21.67
CA ASP A 108 8.78 5.46 23.06
C ASP A 108 9.05 4.06 23.67
N ARG A 109 8.88 2.96 22.92
CA ARG A 109 9.20 1.57 23.31
C ARG A 109 8.36 1.00 24.48
N HIS A 110 7.31 1.69 24.88
CA HIS A 110 6.34 1.25 25.91
C HIS A 110 5.12 0.51 25.32
N TRP A 111 5.07 0.36 24.00
CA TRP A 111 3.97 -0.29 23.30
C TRP A 111 4.41 -1.63 22.73
N ASP A 112 3.52 -2.62 22.80
CA ASP A 112 3.60 -3.78 21.94
C ASP A 112 3.30 -3.34 20.50
N LEU A 113 4.12 -3.75 19.53
CA LEU A 113 3.83 -3.50 18.12
C LEU A 113 3.28 -4.78 17.49
N VAL A 114 2.02 -4.74 17.10
CA VAL A 114 1.28 -5.91 16.61
C VAL A 114 1.02 -5.73 15.12
N THR A 115 1.12 -6.80 14.35
CA THR A 115 0.72 -6.80 12.94
C THR A 115 0.13 -8.15 12.58
N TRP A 116 -0.66 -8.18 11.50
CA TRP A 116 -1.29 -9.40 11.02
C TRP A 116 -1.29 -9.43 9.49
N ASN A 117 -1.39 -10.64 8.94
CA ASN A 117 -1.70 -10.82 7.53
C ASN A 117 -3.20 -10.61 7.34
N VAL A 118 -3.59 -9.65 6.49
CA VAL A 118 -5.01 -9.42 6.15
C VAL A 118 -5.61 -10.64 5.47
N ARG A 119 -6.93 -10.83 5.56
CA ARG A 119 -7.61 -11.91 4.82
C ARG A 119 -7.26 -11.86 3.33
N GLY A 120 -7.12 -13.01 2.68
CA GLY A 120 -6.62 -13.09 1.31
C GLY A 120 -5.10 -13.13 1.18
N THR A 121 -4.37 -13.06 2.30
CA THR A 121 -2.91 -13.18 2.32
C THR A 121 -2.44 -14.27 3.29
N GLY A 122 -1.21 -14.76 3.08
CA GLY A 122 -0.63 -15.79 3.93
C GLY A 122 -1.46 -17.09 3.92
N ARG A 123 -1.79 -17.59 5.12
CA ARG A 123 -2.57 -18.84 5.30
C ARG A 123 -4.08 -18.63 5.43
N SER A 124 -4.57 -17.39 5.40
CA SER A 124 -5.99 -17.06 5.62
C SER A 124 -6.89 -17.55 4.48
N ILE A 125 -6.82 -16.88 3.33
CA ILE A 125 -7.43 -17.27 2.06
C ILE A 125 -6.31 -17.16 1.02
N PRO A 126 -5.86 -18.25 0.38
CA PRO A 126 -4.82 -18.20 -0.64
C PRO A 126 -5.42 -17.71 -1.97
N PHE A 127 -5.83 -16.45 -2.01
CA PHE A 127 -6.44 -15.84 -3.19
C PHE A 127 -5.39 -15.64 -4.29
N ASP A 128 -5.23 -16.68 -5.10
CA ASP A 128 -4.38 -16.76 -6.29
C ASP A 128 -5.22 -17.31 -7.43
N CYS A 129 -5.72 -16.41 -8.25
CA CYS A 129 -6.61 -16.70 -9.35
C CYS A 129 -5.88 -17.44 -10.50
N SER A 130 -4.54 -17.55 -10.46
CA SER A 130 -3.76 -18.23 -11.51
C SER A 130 -3.44 -19.69 -11.15
N ASN A 131 -3.43 -19.99 -9.85
CA ASN A 131 -3.12 -21.31 -9.33
C ASN A 131 -3.97 -21.56 -8.07
N PRO A 132 -5.23 -21.99 -8.24
CA PRO A 132 -6.12 -22.18 -7.11
C PRO A 132 -5.53 -23.23 -6.16
N LYS A 133 -5.28 -22.81 -4.91
CA LYS A 133 -4.89 -23.72 -3.83
C LYS A 133 -5.98 -23.82 -2.77
N VAL A 134 -5.96 -24.90 -2.02
CA VAL A 134 -6.86 -25.12 -0.88
C VAL A 134 -6.51 -24.15 0.27
N PRO A 135 -7.51 -23.56 0.97
CA PRO A 135 -7.29 -22.79 2.21
C PRO A 135 -6.37 -23.50 3.21
N GLY A 136 -5.49 -22.75 3.88
CA GLY A 136 -4.48 -23.30 4.81
C GLY A 136 -3.21 -23.86 4.15
N SER A 137 -3.14 -23.96 2.82
CA SER A 137 -1.91 -24.33 2.11
C SER A 137 -0.89 -23.18 2.05
N ALA A 138 0.39 -23.51 1.85
CA ALA A 138 1.44 -22.50 1.75
C ALA A 138 1.17 -21.54 0.58
N PRO A 139 1.31 -20.22 0.78
CA PRO A 139 1.00 -19.22 -0.23
C PRO A 139 1.81 -19.47 -1.52
N PRO A 140 1.28 -19.08 -2.69
CA PRO A 140 2.04 -19.10 -3.93
C PRO A 140 3.30 -18.25 -3.78
N ARG A 141 4.45 -18.79 -4.20
CA ARG A 141 5.75 -18.10 -4.12
C ARG A 141 5.92 -17.04 -5.22
N ARG A 142 4.97 -16.92 -6.16
CA ARG A 142 5.05 -16.04 -7.33
C ARG A 142 3.72 -15.31 -7.50
N GLY A 143 3.73 -13.98 -7.40
CA GLY A 143 2.62 -13.14 -7.89
C GLY A 143 2.69 -13.01 -9.42
N ARG A 144 1.62 -12.50 -10.04
CA ARG A 144 1.62 -12.24 -11.48
C ARG A 144 2.59 -11.12 -11.81
N ASN A 145 3.31 -11.30 -12.92
CA ASN A 145 4.20 -10.28 -13.44
C ASN A 145 3.41 -9.41 -14.41
N ASN A 146 2.85 -8.31 -13.92
CA ASN A 146 1.93 -7.48 -14.70
C ASN A 146 2.63 -6.54 -15.70
N ALA A 147 3.95 -6.66 -15.89
CA ALA A 147 4.61 -5.96 -17.01
C ALA A 147 4.65 -6.84 -18.24
N HIS A 148 3.62 -6.67 -19.07
CA HIS A 148 3.69 -7.07 -20.46
C HIS A 148 3.52 -5.82 -21.32
N LEU A 149 4.54 -5.56 -22.15
CA LEU A 149 4.59 -4.83 -23.43
C LEU A 149 3.89 -3.46 -23.52
N ASN A 150 4.31 -2.67 -24.51
CA ASN A 150 3.55 -1.53 -25.02
C ASN A 150 2.18 -2.01 -25.58
N LYS A 151 1.20 -2.16 -24.69
CA LYS A 151 -0.12 -2.71 -25.01
C LYS A 151 -1.05 -1.66 -25.60
N THR A 152 -1.90 -2.10 -26.51
CA THR A 152 -3.08 -1.34 -26.93
C THR A 152 -4.18 -1.42 -25.85
N TRP A 153 -5.15 -0.51 -25.91
CA TRP A 153 -6.32 -0.53 -25.03
C TRP A 153 -7.07 -1.86 -25.09
N ALA A 154 -7.24 -2.42 -26.28
CA ALA A 154 -7.85 -3.73 -26.47
C ALA A 154 -7.10 -4.85 -25.73
N GLN A 155 -5.76 -4.82 -25.73
CA GLN A 155 -4.95 -5.83 -25.04
C GLN A 155 -5.03 -5.71 -23.51
N GLU A 156 -5.04 -4.49 -22.97
CA GLU A 156 -5.23 -4.26 -21.54
C GLU A 156 -6.64 -4.64 -21.09
N TRP A 157 -7.64 -4.31 -21.90
CA TRP A 157 -9.03 -4.70 -21.67
C TRP A 157 -9.20 -6.22 -21.65
N GLU A 158 -8.68 -6.92 -22.65
CA GLU A 158 -8.76 -8.39 -22.74
C GLU A 158 -8.04 -9.07 -21.56
N GLU A 159 -6.85 -8.60 -21.20
CA GLU A 159 -6.13 -9.13 -20.04
C GLU A 159 -6.86 -8.85 -18.73
N GLY A 160 -7.43 -7.65 -18.60
CA GLY A 160 -8.24 -7.26 -17.45
C GLY A 160 -9.44 -8.20 -17.27
N SER A 161 -10.17 -8.47 -18.35
CA SER A 161 -11.29 -9.43 -18.39
C SER A 161 -10.84 -10.81 -17.98
N LYS A 162 -9.77 -11.32 -18.62
CA LYS A 162 -9.26 -12.66 -18.35
C LYS A 162 -8.87 -12.84 -16.89
N LEU A 163 -8.21 -11.85 -16.29
CA LEU A 163 -7.86 -11.89 -14.86
C LEU A 163 -9.11 -11.92 -13.98
N ALA A 164 -10.11 -11.11 -14.30
CA ALA A 164 -11.37 -11.05 -13.56
C ALA A 164 -12.15 -12.39 -13.65
N ASP A 165 -12.21 -12.99 -14.84
CA ASP A 165 -12.84 -14.28 -15.11
C ASP A 165 -12.11 -15.43 -14.41
N ASP A 166 -10.78 -15.47 -14.49
CA ASP A 166 -9.93 -16.44 -13.78
C ASP A 166 -10.20 -16.39 -12.27
N CYS A 167 -10.31 -15.19 -11.71
CA CYS A 167 -10.62 -15.02 -10.30
C CYS A 167 -12.02 -15.53 -9.95
N HIS A 168 -13.02 -15.21 -10.78
CA HIS A 168 -14.39 -15.64 -10.57
C HIS A 168 -14.56 -17.14 -10.66
N LEU A 169 -13.92 -17.77 -11.64
CA LEU A 169 -13.93 -19.21 -11.84
C LEU A 169 -13.36 -19.95 -10.62
N HIS A 170 -12.26 -19.46 -10.07
CA HIS A 170 -11.53 -20.15 -9.01
C HIS A 170 -12.03 -19.81 -7.59
N PHE A 171 -12.61 -18.63 -7.38
CA PHE A 171 -13.02 -18.15 -6.05
C PHE A 171 -14.42 -17.52 -6.03
N PRO A 172 -15.47 -18.19 -6.57
CA PRO A 172 -16.79 -17.59 -6.77
C PRO A 172 -17.43 -17.07 -5.48
N VAL A 173 -17.13 -17.70 -4.34
CA VAL A 173 -17.59 -17.27 -3.01
C VAL A 173 -16.56 -16.38 -2.34
N TYR A 174 -15.33 -16.87 -2.15
CA TYR A 174 -14.29 -16.17 -1.40
C TYR A 174 -13.95 -14.78 -1.96
N GLY A 175 -14.00 -14.58 -3.28
CA GLY A 175 -13.73 -13.29 -3.92
C GLY A 175 -14.69 -12.17 -3.48
N THR A 176 -15.87 -12.52 -2.98
CA THR A 176 -16.87 -11.56 -2.47
C THR A 176 -16.58 -11.06 -1.04
N MET A 177 -15.59 -11.65 -0.37
CA MET A 177 -15.34 -11.47 1.07
C MET A 177 -13.95 -10.87 1.35
N LEU A 178 -13.33 -10.22 0.37
CA LEU A 178 -11.96 -9.70 0.47
C LEU A 178 -11.92 -8.20 0.79
N GLY A 179 -13.01 -7.48 0.55
CA GLY A 179 -13.07 -6.01 0.66
C GLY A 179 -12.63 -5.46 2.01
N THR A 180 -12.29 -4.17 2.01
CA THR A 180 -11.76 -3.46 3.17
C THR A 180 -12.76 -3.43 4.34
N ALA A 181 -14.07 -3.40 4.09
CA ALA A 181 -15.08 -3.47 5.16
C ALA A 181 -14.93 -4.75 6.00
N PHE A 182 -14.74 -5.89 5.33
CA PHE A 182 -14.46 -7.17 5.99
C PHE A 182 -13.10 -7.18 6.69
N GLN A 183 -12.06 -6.56 6.12
CA GLN A 183 -10.77 -6.40 6.79
C GLN A 183 -10.84 -5.48 8.02
N ALA A 184 -11.71 -4.46 8.02
CA ALA A 184 -11.95 -3.61 9.18
C ALA A 184 -12.60 -4.40 10.31
N ARG A 185 -13.50 -5.33 10.00
CA ARG A 185 -14.06 -6.26 10.98
C ARG A 185 -12.99 -7.21 11.55
N ASP A 186 -12.10 -7.74 10.72
CA ASP A 186 -10.96 -8.55 11.21
C ASP A 186 -10.07 -7.76 12.17
N LEU A 187 -9.77 -6.51 11.82
CA LEU A 187 -8.99 -5.61 12.65
C LEU A 187 -9.66 -5.42 14.02
N MET A 188 -10.96 -5.22 14.07
CA MET A 188 -11.67 -5.08 15.35
C MET A 188 -11.75 -6.39 16.15
N GLN A 189 -11.79 -7.57 15.49
CA GLN A 189 -11.64 -8.85 16.20
C GLN A 189 -10.24 -8.97 16.81
N LEU A 190 -9.20 -8.45 16.13
CA LEU A 190 -7.84 -8.42 16.67
C LEU A 190 -7.76 -7.49 17.89
N VAL A 191 -8.42 -6.33 17.85
CA VAL A 191 -8.50 -5.43 19.02
C VAL A 191 -9.13 -6.16 20.21
N ASP A 192 -10.21 -6.92 20.00
CA ASP A 192 -10.88 -7.67 21.08
C ASP A 192 -10.00 -8.83 21.60
N ALA A 193 -9.32 -9.55 20.71
CA ALA A 193 -8.47 -10.69 21.08
C ALA A 193 -7.19 -10.30 21.83
N LEU A 194 -6.75 -9.04 21.73
CA LEU A 194 -5.65 -8.53 22.55
C LEU A 194 -6.01 -8.45 24.04
N GLN A 195 -7.31 -8.48 24.40
CA GLN A 195 -7.82 -8.40 25.78
C GLN A 195 -7.29 -7.17 26.54
N GLU A 196 -7.15 -6.05 25.82
CA GLU A 196 -6.86 -4.74 26.40
C GLU A 196 -8.20 -4.02 26.73
N ASP A 197 -8.28 -2.71 26.49
CA ASP A 197 -9.46 -1.89 26.76
C ASP A 197 -10.48 -1.86 25.60
N GLY A 198 -10.29 -2.69 24.58
CA GLY A 198 -11.15 -2.72 23.41
C GLY A 198 -11.03 -1.44 22.55
N MET A 199 -9.94 -0.69 22.63
CA MET A 199 -9.77 0.51 21.82
C MET A 199 -8.76 0.31 20.68
N LEU A 200 -9.10 0.81 19.49
CA LEU A 200 -8.25 0.76 18.32
C LEU A 200 -7.09 1.76 18.45
N ARG A 201 -5.88 1.19 18.46
CA ARG A 201 -4.61 1.91 18.33
C ARG A 201 -3.94 1.39 17.07
N TYR A 202 -3.81 2.23 16.07
CA TYR A 202 -3.49 1.82 14.71
C TYR A 202 -2.48 2.74 14.05
N TRP A 203 -1.57 2.16 13.27
CA TRP A 203 -0.72 2.90 12.34
C TRP A 203 -0.82 2.25 10.95
N GLY A 204 -1.50 2.94 10.03
CA GLY A 204 -1.71 2.49 8.65
C GLY A 204 -0.88 3.30 7.67
N PHE A 205 0.04 2.63 6.98
CA PHE A 205 0.83 3.23 5.89
C PHE A 205 0.16 2.99 4.55
N SER A 206 0.17 3.97 3.64
CA SER A 206 -0.22 3.76 2.23
C SER A 206 -1.62 3.17 2.11
N ALA A 207 -1.84 2.04 1.42
CA ALA A 207 -3.13 1.35 1.37
C ALA A 207 -3.69 0.96 2.77
N GLY A 208 -2.85 0.85 3.81
CA GLY A 208 -3.29 0.72 5.19
C GLY A 208 -4.04 1.94 5.70
N SER A 209 -3.83 3.12 5.11
CA SER A 209 -4.64 4.31 5.40
C SER A 209 -6.11 4.13 5.01
N ILE A 210 -6.39 3.40 3.91
CA ILE A 210 -7.76 3.06 3.51
C ILE A 210 -8.41 2.17 4.58
N LEU A 211 -7.73 1.10 4.99
CA LEU A 211 -8.23 0.22 6.07
C LEU A 211 -8.43 0.98 7.39
N GLY A 212 -7.49 1.82 7.78
CA GLY A 212 -7.61 2.63 9.01
C GLY A 212 -8.75 3.63 8.96
N ALA A 213 -8.93 4.33 7.83
CA ALA A 213 -10.04 5.25 7.62
C ALA A 213 -11.39 4.52 7.64
N THR A 214 -11.50 3.41 6.92
CA THR A 214 -12.73 2.58 6.88
C THR A 214 -13.05 2.01 8.25
N ALA A 215 -12.07 1.51 8.99
CA ALA A 215 -12.28 1.03 10.36
C ALA A 215 -12.71 2.14 11.32
N ALA A 216 -12.07 3.31 11.26
CA ALA A 216 -12.45 4.46 12.07
C ALA A 216 -13.86 4.97 11.73
N ALA A 217 -14.28 4.88 10.47
CA ALA A 217 -15.61 5.26 10.03
C ALA A 217 -16.69 4.23 10.40
N MET A 218 -16.37 2.93 10.35
CA MET A 218 -17.28 1.85 10.75
C MET A 218 -17.39 1.69 12.28
N PHE A 219 -16.34 2.04 13.03
CA PHE A 219 -16.25 1.87 14.48
C PHE A 219 -15.77 3.15 15.20
N PRO A 220 -16.44 4.30 15.01
CA PRO A 220 -15.94 5.60 15.49
C PRO A 220 -15.78 5.67 17.01
N ASP A 221 -16.64 4.97 17.75
CA ASP A 221 -16.62 4.93 19.23
C ASP A 221 -15.46 4.11 19.81
N ARG A 222 -14.78 3.33 18.96
CA ARG A 222 -13.66 2.46 19.34
C ARG A 222 -12.31 3.01 18.91
N VAL A 223 -12.22 4.28 18.48
CA VAL A 223 -10.96 4.93 18.11
C VAL A 223 -10.27 5.49 19.36
N ASP A 224 -9.04 5.04 19.67
CA ASP A 224 -8.16 5.72 20.65
C ASP A 224 -7.04 6.49 19.96
N LYS A 225 -6.17 5.81 19.22
CA LYS A 225 -5.00 6.42 18.55
C LYS A 225 -4.82 5.84 17.17
N VAL A 226 -5.43 6.46 16.16
CA VAL A 226 -5.31 6.05 14.76
C VAL A 226 -4.42 7.04 14.01
N LEU A 227 -3.30 6.57 13.50
CA LEU A 227 -2.37 7.31 12.65
C LEU A 227 -2.41 6.75 11.22
N LEU A 228 -2.69 7.62 10.25
CA LEU A 228 -2.71 7.30 8.83
C LEU A 228 -1.56 8.04 8.14
N ASP A 229 -0.67 7.32 7.47
CA ASP A 229 0.61 7.85 6.97
C ASP A 229 0.79 7.56 5.47
N GLY A 230 0.92 8.61 4.67
CA GLY A 230 0.81 8.54 3.21
C GLY A 230 -0.62 8.17 2.82
N VAL A 231 -1.55 9.07 3.14
CA VAL A 231 -3.00 8.84 3.05
C VAL A 231 -3.49 8.83 1.61
N ARG A 232 -4.14 7.74 1.21
CA ARG A 232 -4.82 7.64 -0.10
C ARG A 232 -6.20 8.29 0.00
N ASN A 233 -6.60 9.03 -1.04
CA ASN A 233 -7.90 9.69 -1.06
C ASN A 233 -9.03 8.64 -1.09
N VAL A 234 -9.74 8.49 0.03
CA VAL A 234 -10.83 7.51 0.18
C VAL A 234 -12.03 7.83 -0.72
N HIS A 235 -12.29 9.12 -0.97
CA HIS A 235 -13.44 9.55 -1.78
C HIS A 235 -13.28 9.12 -3.23
N GLU A 236 -12.07 9.23 -3.77
CA GLU A 236 -11.76 8.71 -5.11
C GLU A 236 -11.62 7.19 -5.12
N TYR A 237 -10.96 6.60 -4.12
CA TYR A 237 -10.75 5.16 -4.05
C TYR A 237 -12.08 4.39 -4.14
N TYR A 238 -13.10 4.78 -3.38
CA TYR A 238 -14.38 4.08 -3.37
C TYR A 238 -15.30 4.45 -4.56
N HIS A 239 -15.19 5.67 -5.11
CA HIS A 239 -16.25 6.22 -5.96
C HIS A 239 -15.82 6.75 -7.33
N SER A 240 -14.53 6.74 -7.67
CA SER A 240 -14.01 7.17 -8.98
C SER A 240 -13.55 5.99 -9.85
N PHE A 241 -13.47 6.20 -11.17
CA PHE A 241 -12.65 5.36 -12.03
C PHE A 241 -11.17 5.68 -11.77
N GLY A 242 -10.37 4.66 -11.51
CA GLY A 242 -9.01 4.82 -11.03
C GLY A 242 -8.91 5.63 -9.73
N ASP A 243 -7.73 6.19 -9.51
CA ASP A 243 -7.46 7.12 -8.41
C ASP A 243 -6.62 8.28 -8.97
N PRO A 244 -7.27 9.24 -9.65
CA PRO A 244 -6.55 10.26 -10.39
C PRO A 244 -5.61 11.09 -9.51
N ASN A 245 -5.91 11.26 -8.21
CA ASN A 245 -5.04 11.95 -7.27
C ASN A 245 -3.66 11.31 -7.12
N LEU A 246 -3.50 9.99 -7.29
CA LEU A 246 -2.20 9.33 -7.10
C LEU A 246 -1.13 9.78 -8.11
N LEU A 247 -1.54 10.39 -9.21
CA LEU A 247 -0.65 10.82 -10.28
C LEU A 247 -0.21 12.28 -10.14
N ASP A 248 -0.88 13.08 -9.31
CA ASP A 248 -0.73 14.55 -9.26
C ASP A 248 0.70 15.02 -8.92
N ASN A 249 1.47 14.22 -8.20
CA ASN A 249 2.83 14.58 -7.76
C ASN A 249 3.96 13.75 -8.39
N LEU A 250 3.63 12.81 -9.26
CA LEU A 250 4.62 11.90 -9.80
C LEU A 250 5.65 12.65 -10.67
N ASP A 251 5.18 13.48 -11.59
CA ASP A 251 6.03 14.32 -12.45
C ASP A 251 6.80 15.38 -11.64
N ASN A 252 6.17 15.96 -10.61
CA ASN A 252 6.81 16.92 -9.71
C ASN A 252 7.98 16.29 -8.95
N THR A 253 7.79 15.07 -8.44
CA THR A 253 8.82 14.31 -7.72
C THR A 253 9.95 13.90 -8.65
N PHE A 254 9.62 13.45 -9.87
CA PHE A 254 10.62 13.15 -10.89
C PHE A 254 11.45 14.40 -11.26
N HIS A 255 10.79 15.54 -11.48
CA HIS A 255 11.48 16.79 -11.77
C HIS A 255 12.36 17.27 -10.59
N ALA A 256 11.92 17.04 -9.36
CA ALA A 256 12.73 17.32 -8.17
C ALA A 256 13.97 16.43 -8.07
N PHE A 257 13.86 15.13 -8.41
CA PHE A 257 15.03 14.26 -8.56
C PHE A 257 16.03 14.84 -9.57
N LEU A 258 15.57 15.28 -10.75
CA LEU A 258 16.45 15.86 -11.77
C LEU A 258 17.13 17.14 -11.30
N LYS A 259 16.38 18.06 -10.68
CA LYS A 259 16.93 19.30 -10.10
C LYS A 259 17.94 18.99 -8.99
N GLY A 260 17.60 18.08 -8.09
CA GLY A 260 18.47 17.65 -7.00
C GLY A 260 19.77 17.02 -7.50
N CYS A 261 19.69 16.24 -8.57
CA CYS A 261 20.84 15.64 -9.22
C CYS A 261 21.80 16.71 -9.75
N VAL A 262 21.30 17.65 -10.56
CA VAL A 262 22.10 18.74 -11.15
C VAL A 262 22.74 19.61 -10.06
N ALA A 263 22.02 19.88 -8.97
CA ALA A 263 22.52 20.63 -7.83
C ALA A 263 23.55 19.85 -6.98
N SER A 264 23.70 18.53 -7.19
CA SER A 264 24.53 17.64 -6.37
C SER A 264 25.59 16.88 -7.21
N PRO A 265 26.50 17.56 -7.92
CA PRO A 265 27.44 16.92 -8.86
C PRO A 265 28.41 15.91 -8.22
N HIS A 266 28.61 15.99 -6.90
CA HIS A 266 29.43 15.04 -6.16
C HIS A 266 28.69 13.74 -5.81
N ASN A 267 27.35 13.80 -5.71
CA ASN A 267 26.50 12.67 -5.30
C ASN A 267 25.64 12.13 -6.45
N CYS A 268 25.52 12.85 -7.56
CA CYS A 268 24.79 12.39 -8.74
C CYS A 268 25.74 12.07 -9.91
N ALA A 269 25.76 10.81 -10.35
CA ALA A 269 26.60 10.38 -11.47
C ALA A 269 26.28 11.13 -12.78
N LEU A 270 24.99 11.29 -13.10
CA LEU A 270 24.52 12.03 -14.27
C LEU A 270 25.03 13.47 -14.33
N ALA A 271 25.11 14.15 -13.18
CA ALA A 271 25.50 15.55 -13.12
C ALA A 271 26.99 15.81 -13.46
N ARG A 272 27.80 14.76 -13.65
CA ARG A 272 29.19 14.86 -14.11
C ARG A 272 29.26 15.22 -15.59
N ALA A 273 28.45 14.56 -16.41
CA ALA A 273 28.38 14.75 -17.85
C ALA A 273 27.24 15.71 -18.27
N TYR A 274 26.14 15.72 -17.52
CA TYR A 274 24.90 16.40 -17.89
C TYR A 274 24.56 17.51 -16.89
N ARG A 275 24.79 18.77 -17.28
CA ARG A 275 24.78 19.93 -16.36
C ARG A 275 23.44 20.64 -16.26
N THR A 276 22.44 20.26 -17.04
CA THR A 276 21.10 20.86 -17.00
C THR A 276 20.02 19.79 -16.86
N VAL A 277 18.89 20.18 -16.26
CA VAL A 277 17.71 19.31 -16.15
C VAL A 277 17.24 18.86 -17.54
N ASP A 278 17.27 19.77 -18.52
CA ASP A 278 16.82 19.48 -19.89
C ASP A 278 17.70 18.46 -20.60
N ASN A 279 19.02 18.46 -20.36
CA ASN A 279 19.89 17.42 -20.90
C ASN A 279 19.54 16.04 -20.34
N ILE A 280 19.30 15.94 -19.02
CA ILE A 280 18.93 14.66 -18.40
C ILE A 280 17.55 14.20 -18.89
N LYS A 281 16.58 15.11 -19.00
CA LYS A 281 15.25 14.83 -19.58
C LYS A 281 15.36 14.27 -21.00
N PHE A 282 16.17 14.92 -21.85
CA PHE A 282 16.38 14.46 -23.22
C PHE A 282 16.90 13.02 -23.26
N LEU A 283 17.92 12.70 -22.47
CA LEU A 283 18.50 11.35 -22.43
C LEU A 283 17.51 10.29 -21.96
N ILE A 284 16.71 10.59 -20.94
CA ILE A 284 15.71 9.64 -20.43
C ILE A 284 14.62 9.39 -21.50
N ARG A 285 14.23 10.42 -22.27
CA ARG A 285 13.30 10.23 -23.40
C ARG A 285 13.91 9.41 -24.53
N GLU A 286 15.19 9.60 -24.86
CA GLU A 286 15.87 8.76 -25.85
C GLU A 286 15.99 7.31 -25.36
N LEU A 287 16.27 7.11 -24.08
CA LEU A 287 16.28 5.78 -23.47
C LEU A 287 14.90 5.11 -23.52
N TYR A 288 13.80 5.84 -23.27
CA TYR A 288 12.44 5.30 -23.45
C TYR A 288 12.22 4.78 -24.88
N LYS A 289 12.61 5.58 -25.89
CA LYS A 289 12.49 5.20 -27.31
C LYS A 289 13.35 3.99 -27.64
N GLU A 290 14.60 3.97 -27.18
CA GLU A 290 15.52 2.85 -27.43
C GLU A 290 14.98 1.56 -26.82
N LEU A 291 14.45 1.59 -25.60
CA LEU A 291 13.90 0.41 -24.93
C LEU A 291 12.65 -0.12 -25.66
N ASP A 292 11.79 0.76 -26.17
CA ASP A 292 10.60 0.36 -26.95
C ASP A 292 10.96 -0.29 -28.29
N VAL A 293 12.09 0.11 -28.91
CA VAL A 293 12.57 -0.46 -30.17
C VAL A 293 13.36 -1.75 -29.95
N THR A 294 14.22 -1.78 -28.93
CA THR A 294 15.17 -2.88 -28.73
C THR A 294 14.55 -4.10 -28.04
N GLN A 295 13.61 -3.90 -27.10
CA GLN A 295 12.87 -4.95 -26.41
C GLN A 295 13.75 -6.13 -25.95
N LYS A 296 14.86 -5.83 -25.28
CA LYS A 296 15.85 -6.85 -24.89
C LYS A 296 15.26 -7.86 -23.91
N GLU A 297 15.53 -9.14 -24.12
CA GLU A 297 15.18 -10.18 -23.15
C GLU A 297 16.21 -10.24 -22.02
N ILE A 298 15.74 -10.14 -20.77
CA ILE A 298 16.54 -10.17 -19.55
C ILE A 298 15.87 -11.12 -18.57
N ASN A 299 16.56 -12.19 -18.19
CA ASN A 299 16.06 -13.22 -17.26
C ASN A 299 14.69 -13.80 -17.68
N GLY A 300 14.47 -14.03 -18.97
CA GLY A 300 13.23 -14.60 -19.51
C GLY A 300 12.08 -13.59 -19.69
N VAL A 301 12.41 -12.29 -19.67
CA VAL A 301 11.42 -11.21 -19.68
C VAL A 301 11.85 -10.11 -20.63
N ILE A 302 10.94 -9.64 -21.48
CA ILE A 302 11.20 -8.50 -22.37
C ILE A 302 11.23 -7.21 -21.55
N PHE A 303 12.32 -6.46 -21.69
CA PHE A 303 12.55 -5.18 -21.03
C PHE A 303 12.31 -4.01 -22.00
N ASP A 304 11.26 -3.21 -21.73
CA ASP A 304 10.79 -2.08 -22.53
C ASP A 304 10.64 -0.80 -21.68
N SER A 305 10.10 0.28 -22.27
CA SER A 305 9.89 1.53 -21.54
C SER A 305 8.86 1.41 -20.40
N HIS A 306 7.88 0.51 -20.49
CA HIS A 306 6.90 0.28 -19.42
C HIS A 306 7.59 -0.25 -18.15
N ARG A 307 8.48 -1.24 -18.29
CA ARG A 307 9.28 -1.75 -17.16
C ARG A 307 10.23 -0.69 -16.59
N PHE A 308 10.79 0.14 -17.46
CA PHE A 308 11.65 1.21 -17.01
C PHE A 308 10.89 2.33 -16.29
N GLN A 309 9.68 2.67 -16.74
CA GLN A 309 8.78 3.58 -16.01
C GLN A 309 8.44 3.02 -14.61
N ALA A 310 8.18 1.72 -14.50
CA ALA A 310 7.97 1.07 -13.20
C ALA A 310 9.21 1.12 -12.30
N TYR A 311 10.41 0.96 -12.86
CA TYR A 311 11.67 1.14 -12.13
C TYR A 311 11.84 2.56 -11.60
N LEU A 312 11.61 3.55 -12.48
CA LEU A 312 11.68 4.96 -12.12
C LEU A 312 10.67 5.28 -11.02
N HIS A 313 9.41 4.89 -11.19
CA HIS A 313 8.36 5.08 -10.19
C HIS A 313 8.76 4.45 -8.85
N ARG A 314 9.19 3.18 -8.80
CA ARG A 314 9.71 2.52 -7.58
C ARG A 314 10.84 3.32 -6.94
N SER A 315 11.77 3.84 -7.75
CA SER A 315 12.93 4.57 -7.25
C SER A 315 12.55 5.92 -6.62
N LEU A 316 11.48 6.55 -7.11
CA LEU A 316 10.95 7.80 -6.58
C LEU A 316 10.30 7.67 -5.19
N TYR A 317 9.92 6.46 -4.76
CA TYR A 317 9.35 6.23 -3.41
C TYR A 317 10.29 6.67 -2.29
N TYR A 318 11.61 6.56 -2.48
CA TYR A 318 12.56 6.75 -1.38
C TYR A 318 13.77 7.57 -1.85
N PRO A 319 13.88 8.85 -1.46
CA PRO A 319 15.01 9.70 -1.82
C PRO A 319 16.40 9.13 -1.48
N LYS A 320 16.51 8.29 -0.45
CA LYS A 320 17.76 7.56 -0.13
C LYS A 320 18.30 6.70 -1.28
N ASN A 321 17.48 6.35 -2.26
CA ASN A 321 17.87 5.57 -3.43
C ASN A 321 18.29 6.45 -4.63
N TYR A 322 18.19 7.79 -4.54
CA TYR A 322 18.41 8.68 -5.68
C TYR A 322 19.86 8.65 -6.20
N THR A 323 20.84 8.45 -5.33
CA THR A 323 22.24 8.23 -5.75
C THR A 323 22.39 6.95 -6.59
N THR A 324 21.74 5.86 -6.18
CA THR A 324 21.74 4.60 -6.93
C THR A 324 21.00 4.76 -8.25
N LEU A 325 19.82 5.40 -8.24
CA LEU A 325 19.06 5.69 -9.45
C LEU A 325 19.89 6.50 -10.44
N ALA A 326 20.54 7.57 -9.99
CA ALA A 326 21.41 8.39 -10.83
C ALA A 326 22.57 7.59 -11.43
N THR A 327 23.17 6.69 -10.64
CA THR A 327 24.26 5.82 -11.12
C THR A 327 23.76 4.83 -12.17
N THR A 328 22.60 4.21 -11.96
CA THR A 328 21.98 3.31 -12.93
C THR A 328 21.61 4.03 -14.22
N LEU A 329 21.03 5.23 -14.12
CA LEU A 329 20.71 6.06 -15.29
C LEU A 329 21.97 6.43 -16.08
N ASP A 330 23.05 6.83 -15.40
CA ASP A 330 24.33 7.17 -16.04
C ASP A 330 24.91 5.99 -16.85
N ARG A 331 24.85 4.77 -16.28
CA ARG A 331 25.24 3.54 -16.99
C ARG A 331 24.39 3.28 -18.22
N LEU A 332 23.07 3.38 -18.10
CA LEU A 332 22.16 3.13 -19.22
C LEU A 332 22.35 4.14 -20.35
N VAL A 333 22.44 5.44 -20.05
CA VAL A 333 22.60 6.47 -21.09
C VAL A 333 24.00 6.48 -21.72
N THR A 334 24.99 5.84 -21.08
CA THR A 334 26.34 5.64 -21.65
C THR A 334 26.47 4.31 -22.41
N GLY A 335 25.38 3.54 -22.54
CA GLY A 335 25.31 2.31 -23.33
C GLY A 335 25.67 1.03 -22.57
N ASP A 336 25.90 1.11 -21.25
CA ASP A 336 26.06 -0.08 -20.40
C ASP A 336 24.69 -0.72 -20.11
N MET A 337 24.25 -1.54 -21.05
CA MET A 337 22.98 -2.24 -20.98
C MET A 337 23.01 -3.45 -20.03
N GLU A 338 24.16 -3.80 -19.43
CA GLU A 338 24.17 -4.78 -18.33
C GLU A 338 23.48 -4.24 -17.09
N ALA A 339 23.44 -2.90 -16.91
CA ALA A 339 22.70 -2.26 -15.83
C ALA A 339 21.20 -2.61 -15.84
N LEU A 340 20.64 -3.04 -16.99
CA LEU A 340 19.27 -3.50 -17.06
C LEU A 340 19.01 -4.79 -16.26
N LYS A 341 20.04 -5.60 -15.97
CA LYS A 341 19.90 -6.76 -15.06
C LYS A 341 19.57 -6.31 -13.63
N ASP A 342 20.24 -5.26 -13.16
CA ASP A 342 20.01 -4.67 -11.84
C ASP A 342 18.63 -4.00 -11.78
N VAL A 343 18.26 -3.30 -12.85
CA VAL A 343 16.93 -2.69 -13.01
C VAL A 343 15.85 -3.75 -12.99
N GLU A 344 15.95 -4.80 -13.79
CA GLU A 344 14.94 -5.87 -13.83
C GLU A 344 14.84 -6.57 -12.47
N LEU A 345 15.95 -6.81 -11.78
CA LEU A 345 15.90 -7.40 -10.44
C LEU A 345 15.10 -6.52 -9.47
N ALA A 346 15.34 -5.20 -9.48
CA ALA A 346 14.60 -4.24 -8.66
C ALA A 346 13.13 -4.10 -9.09
N THR A 347 12.84 -4.18 -10.38
CA THR A 347 11.48 -3.97 -10.91
C THR A 347 10.62 -5.21 -10.77
N ARG A 348 11.16 -6.40 -10.96
CA ARG A 348 10.43 -7.67 -10.90
C ARG A 348 9.68 -7.86 -9.59
N GLU A 349 10.33 -7.55 -8.47
CA GLU A 349 9.70 -7.67 -7.14
C GLU A 349 8.59 -6.63 -6.92
N TRP A 350 8.77 -5.47 -7.53
CA TRP A 350 7.81 -4.38 -7.45
C TRP A 350 6.52 -4.68 -8.23
N LEU A 351 6.70 -5.23 -9.42
CA LEU A 351 5.63 -5.55 -10.35
C LEU A 351 4.86 -6.83 -10.02
N ARG A 352 5.43 -7.67 -9.15
CA ARG A 352 4.71 -8.81 -8.58
C ARG A 352 3.55 -8.30 -7.74
N ARG A 353 2.37 -8.29 -8.33
CA ARG A 353 1.11 -8.07 -7.61
C ARG A 353 0.56 -9.42 -7.20
N SER A 354 0.11 -9.51 -5.96
CA SER A 354 -0.72 -10.62 -5.51
C SER A 354 -2.16 -10.33 -5.94
N ASP A 355 -2.87 -11.36 -6.39
CA ASP A 355 -4.25 -11.26 -6.89
C ASP A 355 -5.20 -10.66 -5.86
N ILE A 356 -4.89 -10.77 -4.56
CA ILE A 356 -5.62 -10.09 -3.49
C ILE A 356 -5.67 -8.56 -3.65
N THR A 357 -4.67 -7.95 -4.29
CA THR A 357 -4.69 -6.52 -4.60
C THR A 357 -5.91 -6.17 -5.44
N PHE A 358 -6.22 -7.00 -6.44
CA PHE A 358 -7.40 -6.85 -7.30
C PHE A 358 -8.67 -7.21 -6.52
N GLY A 359 -8.65 -8.32 -5.78
CA GLY A 359 -9.80 -8.74 -4.95
C GLY A 359 -10.30 -7.66 -3.99
N VAL A 360 -9.37 -6.96 -3.33
CA VAL A 360 -9.70 -5.85 -2.43
C VAL A 360 -10.07 -4.59 -3.22
N ARG A 361 -9.20 -4.11 -4.12
CA ARG A 361 -9.41 -2.83 -4.83
C ARG A 361 -10.71 -2.85 -5.65
N CYS A 362 -10.94 -3.92 -6.39
CA CYS A 362 -12.10 -4.05 -7.28
C CYS A 362 -13.36 -4.46 -6.51
N GLY A 363 -13.22 -5.12 -5.36
CA GLY A 363 -14.33 -5.39 -4.44
C GLY A 363 -14.80 -4.15 -3.69
N ASP A 364 -13.89 -3.23 -3.36
CA ASP A 364 -14.19 -1.98 -2.66
C ASP A 364 -14.85 -0.92 -3.53
N ASN A 365 -14.63 -0.94 -4.85
CA ASN A 365 -15.17 0.06 -5.76
C ASN A 365 -16.22 -0.56 -6.67
N THR A 366 -17.34 0.15 -6.85
CA THR A 366 -18.52 -0.33 -7.58
C THR A 366 -18.61 0.20 -9.01
N LYS A 367 -17.69 1.07 -9.44
CA LYS A 367 -17.64 1.56 -10.81
C LYS A 367 -17.30 0.43 -11.77
N ARG A 368 -18.13 0.27 -12.80
CA ARG A 368 -18.01 -0.74 -13.85
C ARG A 368 -18.24 -0.10 -15.21
N THR A 369 -17.63 -0.66 -16.23
CA THR A 369 -17.96 -0.36 -17.63
C THR A 369 -18.10 -1.67 -18.40
N GLY A 370 -19.00 -1.69 -19.41
CA GLY A 370 -19.31 -2.88 -20.20
C GLY A 370 -18.58 -2.96 -21.54
N THR A 371 -17.88 -1.90 -21.97
CA THR A 371 -17.29 -1.84 -23.32
C THR A 371 -15.91 -1.21 -23.33
N LEU A 372 -15.08 -1.63 -24.30
CA LEU A 372 -13.79 -1.01 -24.59
C LEU A 372 -13.94 0.49 -24.94
N LEU A 373 -15.00 0.86 -25.66
CA LEU A 373 -15.23 2.26 -26.08
C LEU A 373 -15.44 3.21 -24.90
N ASP A 374 -16.05 2.72 -23.82
CA ASP A 374 -16.25 3.48 -22.58
C ASP A 374 -14.98 3.48 -21.69
N PHE A 375 -14.11 2.48 -21.85
CA PHE A 375 -12.87 2.34 -21.10
C PHE A 375 -11.74 3.25 -21.62
N GLU A 376 -11.61 3.38 -22.94
CA GLU A 376 -10.58 4.22 -23.57
C GLU A 376 -10.51 5.66 -23.01
N PRO A 377 -11.61 6.44 -22.90
CA PRO A 377 -11.54 7.80 -22.38
C PRO A 377 -11.12 7.88 -20.91
N ILE A 378 -11.46 6.88 -20.09
CA ILE A 378 -11.01 6.79 -18.69
C ILE A 378 -9.49 6.67 -18.65
N MET A 379 -8.94 5.79 -19.48
CA MET A 379 -7.50 5.58 -19.52
C MET A 379 -6.75 6.76 -20.14
N ASP A 380 -7.31 7.41 -21.15
CA ASP A 380 -6.74 8.64 -21.72
C ASP A 380 -6.64 9.75 -20.66
N GLU A 381 -7.67 9.93 -19.83
CA GLU A 381 -7.65 10.88 -18.71
C GLU A 381 -6.56 10.53 -17.69
N LEU A 382 -6.52 9.28 -17.22
CA LEU A 382 -5.54 8.81 -16.23
C LEU A 382 -4.11 8.94 -16.77
N ARG A 383 -3.84 8.50 -18.00
CA ARG A 383 -2.51 8.61 -18.61
C ARG A 383 -2.12 10.05 -18.92
N GLY A 384 -3.08 10.90 -19.27
CA GLY A 384 -2.86 12.32 -19.55
C GLY A 384 -2.41 13.14 -18.34
N LYS A 385 -2.55 12.61 -17.12
CA LYS A 385 -2.10 13.28 -15.89
C LYS A 385 -0.58 13.28 -15.69
N THR A 386 0.15 12.45 -16.43
CA THR A 386 1.62 12.36 -16.32
C THR A 386 2.27 12.36 -17.68
N GLU A 387 3.29 13.20 -17.84
CA GLU A 387 4.14 13.25 -19.03
C GLU A 387 5.12 12.06 -19.06
N TRP A 388 5.63 11.64 -17.89
CA TRP A 388 6.77 10.74 -17.78
C TRP A 388 6.39 9.29 -17.49
N PHE A 389 5.18 9.05 -17.01
CA PHE A 389 4.72 7.74 -16.53
C PHE A 389 3.35 7.32 -17.09
N PRO A 390 3.04 7.49 -18.38
CA PRO A 390 1.72 7.10 -18.92
C PRO A 390 1.49 5.59 -18.86
N ARG A 391 2.54 4.77 -18.72
CA ARG A 391 2.45 3.30 -18.74
C ARG A 391 2.82 2.71 -17.38
N LEU A 392 2.02 3.05 -16.37
CA LEU A 392 2.18 2.53 -15.03
C LEU A 392 1.46 1.18 -14.83
N PRO A 393 1.96 0.31 -13.93
CA PRO A 393 1.32 -0.95 -13.58
C PRO A 393 -0.08 -0.81 -12.97
N GLU A 394 -0.48 0.38 -12.55
CA GLU A 394 -1.82 0.73 -12.09
C GLU A 394 -2.86 0.63 -13.22
N ASN A 395 -2.46 0.75 -14.49
CA ASN A 395 -3.38 0.74 -15.63
C ASN A 395 -4.16 -0.60 -15.75
N ILE A 396 -3.48 -1.73 -15.53
CA ILE A 396 -4.16 -3.05 -15.56
C ILE A 396 -5.13 -3.22 -14.39
N MET A 397 -4.90 -2.53 -13.26
CA MET A 397 -5.84 -2.56 -12.14
C MET A 397 -7.19 -2.00 -12.57
N GLU A 398 -7.20 -0.89 -13.30
CA GLU A 398 -8.45 -0.29 -13.76
C GLU A 398 -9.17 -1.17 -14.77
N ALA A 399 -8.45 -1.68 -15.78
CA ALA A 399 -9.01 -2.61 -16.77
C ALA A 399 -9.66 -3.85 -16.12
N THR A 400 -9.04 -4.38 -15.06
CA THR A 400 -9.61 -5.50 -14.29
C THR A 400 -10.80 -5.07 -13.43
N CYS A 401 -10.70 -3.95 -12.72
CA CYS A 401 -11.75 -3.53 -11.78
C CYS A 401 -13.05 -3.13 -12.46
N VAL A 402 -13.00 -2.47 -13.61
CA VAL A 402 -14.21 -2.09 -14.34
C VAL A 402 -14.95 -3.29 -14.93
N GLN A 403 -14.28 -4.43 -15.08
CA GLN A 403 -14.81 -5.72 -15.53
C GLN A 403 -15.00 -6.73 -14.38
N TRP A 404 -14.85 -6.29 -13.12
CA TRP A 404 -14.81 -7.21 -11.98
C TRP A 404 -16.19 -7.84 -11.71
N PRO A 405 -16.32 -9.18 -11.78
CA PRO A 405 -17.62 -9.87 -11.76
C PRO A 405 -18.18 -10.07 -10.36
N PHE A 406 -17.35 -9.90 -9.32
CA PHE A 406 -17.80 -10.05 -7.95
C PHE A 406 -18.56 -8.82 -7.48
N GLN A 407 -19.64 -9.08 -6.73
CA GLN A 407 -20.23 -8.11 -5.82
C GLN A 407 -19.74 -8.42 -4.41
N ALA A 408 -19.20 -7.41 -3.72
CA ALA A 408 -18.78 -7.58 -2.34
C ALA A 408 -19.98 -7.92 -1.44
N ARG A 409 -19.79 -8.85 -0.50
CA ARG A 409 -20.79 -9.22 0.52
C ARG A 409 -21.10 -8.06 1.45
N GLU A 410 -20.06 -7.29 1.77
CA GLU A 410 -20.19 -6.04 2.48
C GLU A 410 -19.31 -5.01 1.80
N LEU A 411 -19.93 -3.89 1.45
CA LEU A 411 -19.29 -2.72 0.90
C LEU A 411 -19.38 -1.62 1.96
N TYR A 412 -18.30 -0.87 2.16
CA TYR A 412 -18.42 0.40 2.87
C TYR A 412 -19.02 1.43 1.91
N ASP A 413 -20.23 1.90 2.20
CA ASP A 413 -21.00 2.84 1.38
C ASP A 413 -21.18 4.22 2.04
N GLY A 414 -20.48 4.47 3.15
CA GLY A 414 -20.47 5.76 3.84
C GLY A 414 -19.64 6.83 3.11
N ASP A 415 -19.86 8.09 3.48
CA ASP A 415 -19.23 9.27 2.87
C ASP A 415 -17.97 9.75 3.61
N PHE A 416 -17.48 8.98 4.59
CA PHE A 416 -16.36 9.35 5.46
C PHE A 416 -16.56 10.67 6.22
N ASN A 417 -17.80 11.16 6.37
CA ASN A 417 -18.14 12.28 7.23
C ASN A 417 -18.43 11.78 8.65
N VAL A 418 -17.37 11.57 9.42
CA VAL A 418 -17.44 10.87 10.71
C VAL A 418 -16.81 11.68 11.83
N THR A 419 -17.41 11.58 13.02
CA THR A 419 -16.79 12.05 14.28
C THR A 419 -16.34 10.82 15.06
N THR A 420 -15.05 10.72 15.31
CA THR A 420 -14.45 9.62 16.07
C THR A 420 -14.34 9.99 17.54
N ARG A 421 -14.25 8.98 18.42
CA ARG A 421 -14.14 9.18 19.88
C ARG A 421 -12.92 10.02 20.26
N ASN A 422 -11.78 9.71 19.68
CA ASN A 422 -10.53 10.45 19.84
C ASN A 422 -9.99 10.85 18.46
N PRO A 423 -9.26 11.97 18.36
CA PRO A 423 -8.77 12.46 17.08
C PRO A 423 -7.95 11.45 16.29
N VAL A 424 -8.22 11.38 14.97
CA VAL A 424 -7.37 10.67 14.01
C VAL A 424 -6.27 11.62 13.53
N LEU A 425 -5.03 11.13 13.46
CA LEU A 425 -3.89 11.87 12.91
C LEU A 425 -3.58 11.37 11.49
N MET A 426 -3.51 12.28 10.54
CA MET A 426 -3.12 12.04 9.15
C MET A 426 -1.75 12.70 8.90
N ILE A 427 -0.83 11.99 8.26
CA ILE A 427 0.45 12.53 7.78
C ILE A 427 0.51 12.36 6.26
N GLY A 428 0.77 13.46 5.55
CA GLY A 428 0.96 13.45 4.11
C GLY A 428 2.22 14.22 3.72
N ASN A 429 3.03 13.61 2.85
CA ASN A 429 4.19 14.28 2.28
C ASN A 429 3.72 15.21 1.15
N GLU A 430 4.25 16.43 1.09
CA GLU A 430 3.87 17.42 0.09
C GLU A 430 4.13 16.93 -1.34
N TRP A 431 5.22 16.19 -1.55
CA TRP A 431 5.61 15.61 -2.83
C TRP A 431 5.74 14.08 -2.74
N ASP A 432 4.75 13.42 -2.13
CA ASP A 432 4.59 11.98 -2.22
C ASP A 432 4.23 11.59 -3.67
N PRO A 433 5.01 10.76 -4.38
CA PRO A 433 4.71 10.35 -5.75
C PRO A 433 3.64 9.26 -5.84
N VAL A 434 3.04 8.85 -4.70
CA VAL A 434 2.16 7.69 -4.59
C VAL A 434 0.84 8.07 -3.93
N THR A 435 0.91 8.74 -2.78
CA THR A 435 -0.26 9.22 -2.02
C THR A 435 -0.06 10.68 -1.63
N PRO A 436 -0.33 11.61 -2.57
CA PRO A 436 -0.08 13.04 -2.37
C PRO A 436 -0.75 13.60 -1.10
N TRP A 437 -0.18 14.69 -0.58
CA TRP A 437 -0.70 15.44 0.58
C TRP A 437 -2.22 15.65 0.55
N GLN A 438 -2.79 15.86 -0.64
CA GLN A 438 -4.22 16.06 -0.85
C GLN A 438 -5.06 14.92 -0.27
N GLY A 439 -4.61 13.66 -0.32
CA GLY A 439 -5.32 12.56 0.31
C GLY A 439 -5.44 12.70 1.82
N ALA A 440 -4.40 13.19 2.50
CA ALA A 440 -4.44 13.48 3.94
C ALA A 440 -5.33 14.71 4.25
N GLN A 441 -5.26 15.73 3.40
CA GLN A 441 -6.08 16.93 3.51
C GLN A 441 -7.57 16.61 3.36
N ASN A 442 -7.97 15.92 2.29
CA ASN A 442 -9.37 15.61 2.01
C ASN A 442 -9.99 14.71 3.06
N LEU A 443 -9.23 13.73 3.58
CA LEU A 443 -9.73 12.89 4.67
C LEU A 443 -9.90 13.68 5.96
N SER A 444 -8.97 14.59 6.29
CA SER A 444 -9.10 15.43 7.48
C SER A 444 -10.25 16.44 7.38
N GLU A 445 -10.60 16.88 6.18
CA GLU A 445 -11.78 17.73 5.93
C GLU A 445 -13.10 16.99 6.19
N SER A 446 -13.18 15.67 5.99
CA SER A 446 -14.38 14.87 6.29
C SER A 446 -14.37 14.21 7.67
N PHE A 447 -13.21 13.99 8.28
CA PHE A 447 -13.11 13.49 9.65
C PHE A 447 -13.16 14.64 10.65
N THR A 448 -14.31 14.82 11.30
CA THR A 448 -14.47 15.80 12.36
C THR A 448 -13.56 15.44 13.54
N ASN A 449 -12.97 16.46 14.18
CA ASN A 449 -12.03 16.30 15.29
C ASN A 449 -10.76 15.52 14.88
N SER A 450 -10.26 15.69 13.66
CA SER A 450 -8.99 15.10 13.18
C SER A 450 -7.87 16.15 13.09
N ALA A 451 -6.66 15.69 12.81
CA ALA A 451 -5.52 16.55 12.49
C ALA A 451 -4.74 16.05 11.28
N ALA A 452 -4.39 16.94 10.36
CA ALA A 452 -3.48 16.66 9.25
C ALA A 452 -2.13 17.37 9.46
N LEU A 453 -1.05 16.60 9.46
CA LEU A 453 0.33 17.09 9.49
C LEU A 453 0.91 17.09 8.08
N LYS A 454 1.20 18.29 7.55
CA LYS A 454 1.91 18.42 6.28
C LYS A 454 3.40 18.21 6.50
N TYR A 455 3.98 17.25 5.79
CA TYR A 455 5.42 17.01 5.79
C TYR A 455 6.02 17.50 4.46
N LYS A 456 6.86 18.54 4.49
CA LYS A 456 7.52 19.12 3.29
C LYS A 456 8.66 18.24 2.76
N ALA A 457 8.32 17.00 2.43
CA ALA A 457 9.25 15.98 1.98
C ALA A 457 8.81 15.36 0.67
N PHE A 458 9.77 14.73 0.02
CA PHE A 458 9.61 13.87 -1.13
C PHE A 458 9.56 12.40 -0.71
N GLY A 459 9.00 11.58 -1.59
CA GLY A 459 8.91 10.14 -1.39
C GLY A 459 7.69 9.74 -0.56
N HIS A 460 7.52 8.43 -0.43
CA HIS A 460 6.28 7.83 0.00
C HIS A 460 6.23 7.61 1.51
N THR A 461 5.19 8.15 2.17
CA THR A 461 4.98 8.14 3.63
C THR A 461 6.05 8.87 4.45
N SER A 462 5.80 9.12 5.72
CA SER A 462 6.67 9.86 6.62
C SER A 462 8.06 9.23 6.82
N VAL A 463 8.22 7.93 6.56
CA VAL A 463 9.50 7.24 6.71
C VAL A 463 10.46 7.45 5.54
N ALA A 464 10.01 8.03 4.42
CA ALA A 464 10.82 8.21 3.22
C ALA A 464 12.01 9.15 3.42
N GLN A 465 11.81 10.20 4.22
CA GLN A 465 12.86 11.10 4.67
C GLN A 465 12.79 11.25 6.19
N ASN A 466 13.94 11.39 6.85
CA ASN A 466 13.98 11.60 8.29
C ASN A 466 13.54 13.01 8.66
N SER A 467 12.71 13.14 9.70
CA SER A 467 12.36 14.42 10.30
C SER A 467 12.17 14.25 11.81
N ASP A 468 12.98 14.96 12.60
CA ASP A 468 12.85 14.94 14.06
C ASP A 468 11.51 15.53 14.50
N CYS A 469 11.00 16.52 13.74
CA CYS A 469 9.68 17.10 13.91
C CYS A 469 8.57 16.04 13.77
N VAL A 470 8.59 15.25 12.69
CA VAL A 470 7.58 14.21 12.47
C VAL A 470 7.66 13.14 13.55
N TRP A 471 8.87 12.67 13.90
CA TRP A 471 9.03 11.67 14.95
C TRP A 471 8.52 12.15 16.30
N ASN A 472 8.75 13.42 16.65
CA ASN A 472 8.24 14.00 17.88
C ASN A 472 6.70 14.09 17.88
N VAL A 473 6.07 14.45 16.76
CA VAL A 473 4.60 14.45 16.64
C VAL A 473 4.03 13.04 16.81
N ILE A 474 4.58 12.05 16.11
CA ILE A 474 4.14 10.64 16.23
C ILE A 474 4.30 10.15 17.68
N ASN A 475 5.44 10.47 18.30
CA ASN A 475 5.71 10.11 19.69
C ASN A 475 4.67 10.70 20.63
N LYS A 476 4.45 12.02 20.58
CA LYS A 476 3.47 12.73 21.41
C LYS A 476 2.05 12.20 21.22
N TYR A 477 1.67 11.95 19.97
CA TYR A 477 0.36 11.40 19.64
C TYR A 477 0.15 10.02 20.28
N PHE A 478 1.09 9.10 20.10
CA PHE A 478 0.94 7.78 20.71
C PHE A 478 1.06 7.80 22.24
N THR A 479 1.95 8.62 22.80
CA THR A 479 2.21 8.63 24.25
C THR A 479 1.14 9.38 25.06
N THR A 480 0.59 10.47 24.53
CA THR A 480 -0.31 11.36 25.27
C THR A 480 -1.64 11.65 24.57
N GLY A 481 -1.76 11.33 23.28
CA GLY A 481 -2.90 11.74 22.45
C GLY A 481 -2.81 13.18 21.93
N GLU A 482 -1.70 13.90 22.17
CA GLU A 482 -1.49 15.24 21.66
C GLU A 482 -1.42 15.23 20.12
N ILE A 483 -2.30 15.99 19.48
CA ILE A 483 -2.31 16.23 18.03
C ILE A 483 -1.59 17.54 17.70
N PRO A 484 -0.97 17.67 16.50
CA PRO A 484 -0.34 18.91 16.10
C PRO A 484 -1.38 20.04 15.96
N SER A 485 -0.95 21.28 16.21
CA SER A 485 -1.81 22.45 15.97
C SER A 485 -2.16 22.58 14.48
N PRO A 486 -3.35 23.09 14.13
CA PRO A 486 -3.72 23.31 12.73
C PRO A 486 -2.65 24.12 11.97
N GLY A 487 -2.30 23.66 10.77
CA GLY A 487 -1.26 24.29 9.95
C GLY A 487 0.18 23.98 10.37
N THR A 488 0.41 23.06 11.31
CA THR A 488 1.77 22.57 11.61
C THR A 488 2.41 21.96 10.37
N ILE A 489 3.66 22.34 10.11
CA ILE A 489 4.46 21.83 9.01
C ILE A 489 5.76 21.28 9.58
N CYS A 490 6.12 20.06 9.17
CA CYS A 490 7.45 19.50 9.42
C CYS A 490 8.29 19.52 8.14
N GLU A 491 9.61 19.58 8.30
CA GLU A 491 10.59 19.53 7.21
C GLU A 491 11.56 18.37 7.41
N PRO A 492 12.13 17.80 6.32
CA PRO A 492 13.11 16.74 6.44
C PRO A 492 14.39 17.31 7.04
N ASN A 493 15.08 16.50 7.83
CA ASN A 493 16.38 16.84 8.39
C ASN A 493 17.43 17.06 7.28
N GLU A 494 17.23 16.45 6.11
CA GLU A 494 18.24 16.36 5.04
C GLU A 494 17.65 16.50 3.63
N PRO A 495 18.44 17.00 2.67
CA PRO A 495 18.05 17.06 1.27
C PRO A 495 18.00 15.67 0.61
N ILE A 496 17.28 15.58 -0.52
CA ILE A 496 16.99 14.35 -1.28
C ILE A 496 18.20 13.67 -1.96
N PHE A 497 19.39 14.28 -1.94
CA PHE A 497 20.66 13.74 -2.46
C PHE A 497 21.77 13.69 -1.39
N SER A 498 21.39 13.60 -0.11
CA SER A 498 22.36 13.43 0.98
C SER A 498 22.95 12.01 0.98
N ASN A 499 24.26 11.88 1.23
CA ASN A 499 24.94 10.58 1.41
C ASN A 499 24.66 9.96 2.80
N MET A 500 23.78 10.56 3.59
CA MET A 500 23.45 10.07 4.93
C MET A 500 22.36 9.02 4.83
N THR A 501 22.77 7.76 4.95
CA THR A 501 21.84 6.64 5.13
C THR A 501 21.30 6.63 6.56
N ASP A 502 20.07 6.11 6.73
CA ASP A 502 19.35 5.94 8.01
C ASP A 502 20.21 5.37 9.17
N LEU A 503 21.26 4.61 8.85
CA LEU A 503 22.14 3.97 9.83
C LEU A 503 23.18 4.91 10.46
N GLY A 504 23.55 6.00 9.77
CA GLY A 504 24.63 6.88 10.19
C GLY A 504 24.29 7.75 11.41
N ARG A 505 23.03 8.14 11.58
CA ARG A 505 22.63 9.02 12.70
C ARG A 505 22.04 8.31 13.90
N VAL A 506 21.32 7.20 13.72
CA VAL A 506 20.59 6.57 14.83
C VAL A 506 21.44 5.56 15.60
N PHE A 507 22.51 5.01 15.01
CA PHE A 507 23.25 3.92 15.66
C PHE A 507 24.78 3.99 15.65
N GLY A 508 25.45 4.85 14.89
CA GLY A 508 26.91 4.80 14.82
C GLY A 508 27.44 3.39 14.51
N LEU A 509 26.68 2.60 13.74
CA LEU A 509 27.01 1.23 13.37
C LEU A 509 27.24 1.16 11.87
N ASP A 510 28.42 0.66 11.53
CA ASP A 510 28.88 0.41 10.17
C ASP A 510 27.91 -0.56 9.45
N ALA A 511 27.44 -0.15 8.27
CA ALA A 511 26.31 -0.76 7.55
C ALA A 511 26.53 -2.23 7.14
N LYS A 512 27.76 -2.75 7.27
CA LYS A 512 28.13 -4.12 6.90
C LYS A 512 27.64 -5.19 7.88
N ALA A 513 27.61 -4.93 9.19
CA ALA A 513 27.42 -5.98 10.20
C ALA A 513 25.95 -6.46 10.36
N GLY A 514 24.98 -5.67 9.91
CA GLY A 514 23.55 -5.99 10.03
C GLY A 514 23.00 -6.88 8.90
N ILE A 515 23.66 -6.89 7.74
CA ILE A 515 23.19 -7.55 6.52
C ILE A 515 23.40 -9.07 6.59
N ASP A 516 24.49 -9.53 7.21
CA ASP A 516 24.85 -10.96 7.26
C ASP A 516 23.95 -11.79 8.20
N LYS A 517 23.32 -11.18 9.21
CA LYS A 517 22.38 -11.87 10.11
C LYS A 517 20.98 -12.07 9.51
N LEU A 518 20.57 -11.19 8.59
CA LEU A 518 19.31 -11.34 7.85
C LEU A 518 19.39 -12.45 6.80
N TRP A 519 20.61 -12.77 6.34
CA TRP A 519 20.87 -13.85 5.39
C TRP A 519 20.56 -15.27 5.90
N LYS A 520 20.47 -15.52 7.20
CA LYS A 520 20.08 -16.84 7.74
C LYS A 520 18.57 -17.03 7.89
N VAL A 521 17.80 -15.94 8.03
CA VAL A 521 16.33 -15.98 7.98
C VAL A 521 15.84 -16.34 6.56
N ARG A 522 16.66 -16.01 5.55
CA ARG A 522 16.47 -16.23 4.11
C ARG A 522 16.22 -17.69 3.69
N GLU A 523 16.92 -18.65 4.32
CA GLU A 523 16.90 -20.05 3.87
C GLU A 523 15.87 -20.91 4.62
N THR A 524 15.58 -20.60 5.87
CA THR A 524 14.69 -21.42 6.72
C THR A 524 13.21 -21.18 6.48
N LEU A 525 12.83 -19.99 6.00
CA LEU A 525 11.42 -19.68 5.76
C LEU A 525 10.86 -20.39 4.49
N GLY A 526 11.70 -20.88 3.58
CA GLY A 526 11.22 -21.39 2.29
C GLY A 526 10.60 -20.32 1.39
N TYR A 527 10.83 -19.03 1.66
CA TYR A 527 10.42 -17.91 0.82
C TYR A 527 11.65 -17.45 0.04
N CYS A 528 11.79 -17.93 -1.20
CA CYS A 528 12.77 -17.38 -2.12
C CYS A 528 12.19 -16.14 -2.80
N ASP A 529 13.02 -15.09 -2.82
CA ASP A 529 12.90 -13.83 -3.57
C ASP A 529 11.86 -12.81 -3.08
N PHE A 530 12.30 -11.95 -2.16
CA PHE A 530 11.69 -10.64 -1.86
C PHE A 530 12.83 -9.62 -1.60
N TYR A 531 13.43 -9.09 -2.68
CA TYR A 531 14.41 -7.98 -2.63
C TYR A 531 13.77 -6.62 -3.00
#